data_AF-A0A9E8D9X8-F1
#
_entry.id   AF-A0A9E8D9X8-F1
#
_cell.length_a   1.000
_cell.length_b   1.000
_cell.length_c   1.000
_cell.angle_alpha   90.00
_cell.angle_beta   90.00
_cell.angle_gamma   90.00
#
_symmetry.space_group_name_H-M   'P 1'
#
loop_
_entity.id
_entity.type
_entity.pdbx_description
1 polymer ?
#
loop_
_entity_poly.entity_id
_entity_poly.type
_entity_poly.pdbx_seq_one_letter_code
_entity_poly.pdbx_strand_id
1 'polypeptide(L)'
;MCECSNAGFIEWAIRNRQILVDGAFEYTCASPASEEGHLLMDFNVQSCWEFTGFICFMSSSALVLLTLLSSFIFHFLRWQLVYGFYLLQAFLYDTKKRRQGCPHIYDAFVSYNVHDEEWVYGELLPELEEVQGWRLCLHHRDFQPGKPIIENITDAIYSSRKTLCVISRRYLQSEWCSREIQMASFRLFDEKKDVLILLFLEEISSRHLSPFYRMRKLVKSRTYLSWTQARSHEGLFWEKVRRALECGNEPEDNHNPLTANT
;
A
#
# COMPACT_ATOMS: atom_id res chain seq x y z
N MET A 1 -62.96 -5.77 8.61
CA MET A 1 -61.52 -5.37 8.59
C MET A 1 -61.28 -4.70 7.25
N CYS A 2 -60.87 -3.44 7.25
CA CYS A 2 -60.67 -2.60 6.07
C CYS A 2 -59.18 -2.46 5.83
N GLU A 3 -58.61 -3.51 5.26
CA GLU A 3 -57.19 -3.67 4.98
C GLU A 3 -56.99 -3.95 3.48
N CYS A 4 -55.79 -3.68 2.97
CA CYS A 4 -55.45 -3.91 1.56
C CYS A 4 -55.53 -5.40 1.14
N SER A 5 -55.56 -6.33 2.08
CA SER A 5 -55.82 -7.75 1.84
C SER A 5 -57.23 -8.00 1.27
N ASN A 6 -58.21 -7.20 1.68
CA ASN A 6 -59.61 -7.30 1.26
C ASN A 6 -59.96 -6.39 0.07
N ALA A 7 -59.00 -5.59 -0.42
CA ALA A 7 -59.22 -4.62 -1.50
C ALA A 7 -59.79 -5.27 -2.78
N GLY A 8 -59.31 -6.47 -3.13
CA GLY A 8 -59.80 -7.20 -4.31
C GLY A 8 -61.27 -7.65 -4.19
N PHE A 9 -61.73 -7.97 -2.98
CA PHE A 9 -63.14 -8.29 -2.73
C PHE A 9 -64.02 -7.05 -2.83
N ILE A 10 -63.60 -5.94 -2.22
CA ILE A 10 -64.33 -4.66 -2.24
C ILE A 10 -64.48 -4.16 -3.69
N GLU A 11 -63.39 -4.18 -4.48
CA GLU A 11 -63.41 -3.78 -5.88
C GLU A 11 -64.32 -4.70 -6.73
N TRP A 12 -64.26 -6.01 -6.50
CA TRP A 12 -65.13 -6.97 -7.18
C TRP A 12 -66.61 -6.72 -6.85
N ALA A 13 -66.93 -6.49 -5.58
CA ALA A 13 -68.30 -6.28 -5.12
C ALA A 13 -68.91 -4.97 -5.65
N ILE A 14 -68.10 -3.91 -5.80
CA ILE A 14 -68.53 -2.63 -6.40
C ILE A 14 -68.70 -2.76 -7.93
N ARG A 15 -67.79 -3.48 -8.60
CA ARG A 15 -67.78 -3.57 -10.07
C ARG A 15 -68.78 -4.58 -10.64
N ASN A 16 -69.09 -5.64 -9.89
CA ASN A 16 -69.96 -6.71 -10.36
C ASN A 16 -71.44 -6.32 -10.28
N ARG A 17 -72.08 -6.16 -11.44
CA ARG A 17 -73.52 -5.80 -11.53
C ARG A 17 -74.47 -6.99 -11.54
N GLN A 18 -73.95 -8.22 -11.63
CA GLN A 18 -74.76 -9.43 -11.78
C GLN A 18 -75.03 -10.16 -10.46
N ILE A 19 -74.15 -10.01 -9.46
CA ILE A 19 -74.25 -10.66 -8.16
C ILE A 19 -74.17 -9.57 -7.10
N LEU A 20 -75.32 -9.28 -6.47
CA LEU A 20 -75.40 -8.37 -5.34
C LEU A 20 -75.14 -9.16 -4.06
N VAL A 21 -74.11 -8.77 -3.31
CA VAL A 21 -73.86 -9.35 -1.99
C VAL A 21 -74.88 -8.74 -1.02
N ASP A 22 -75.63 -9.60 -0.34
CA ASP A 22 -76.66 -9.17 0.62
C ASP A 22 -76.04 -8.39 1.78
N GLY A 23 -76.64 -7.25 2.14
CA GLY A 23 -76.12 -6.35 3.18
C GLY A 23 -74.76 -5.69 2.90
N ALA A 24 -74.24 -5.78 1.68
CA ALA A 24 -72.86 -5.35 1.39
C ALA A 24 -72.57 -3.87 1.67
N PHE A 25 -73.58 -3.01 1.53
CA PHE A 25 -73.50 -1.57 1.81
C PHE A 25 -73.80 -1.21 3.28
N GLU A 26 -74.11 -2.19 4.12
CA GLU A 26 -74.42 -1.99 5.55
C GLU A 26 -73.27 -2.44 6.48
N TYR A 27 -72.31 -3.20 5.95
CA TYR A 27 -71.15 -3.62 6.73
C TYR A 27 -70.21 -2.45 7.05
N THR A 28 -69.77 -2.40 8.30
CA THR A 28 -68.82 -1.39 8.80
C THR A 28 -67.43 -1.97 9.06
N CYS A 29 -66.43 -1.12 8.97
CA CYS A 29 -65.03 -1.41 9.28
C CYS A 29 -64.82 -1.47 10.80
N ALA A 30 -64.28 -2.60 11.30
CA ALA A 30 -63.89 -2.77 12.71
C ALA A 30 -62.38 -2.53 12.97
N SER A 31 -61.57 -2.42 11.91
CA SER A 31 -60.12 -2.18 11.96
C SER A 31 -59.67 -1.63 10.60
N PRO A 32 -58.61 -0.79 10.50
CA PRO A 32 -57.84 -0.16 11.59
C PRO A 32 -58.64 0.95 12.32
N ALA A 33 -58.14 1.42 13.48
CA ALA A 33 -58.80 2.43 14.31
C ALA A 33 -59.08 3.76 13.58
N SER A 34 -58.34 4.05 12.49
CA SER A 34 -58.58 5.23 11.66
C SER A 34 -59.84 5.14 10.80
N GLU A 35 -60.30 3.93 10.50
CA GLU A 35 -61.47 3.66 9.64
C GLU A 35 -62.61 3.00 10.43
N GLU A 36 -62.52 2.97 11.76
CA GLU A 36 -63.51 2.30 12.60
C GLU A 36 -64.89 2.98 12.50
N GLY A 37 -65.92 2.20 12.18
CA GLY A 37 -67.29 2.70 12.00
C GLY A 37 -67.61 3.24 10.61
N HIS A 38 -66.62 3.38 9.71
CA HIS A 38 -66.87 3.70 8.30
C HIS A 38 -67.44 2.50 7.53
N LEU A 39 -68.17 2.75 6.44
CA LEU A 39 -68.73 1.70 5.59
C LEU A 39 -67.62 0.96 4.83
N LEU A 40 -67.73 -0.37 4.76
CA LEU A 40 -66.77 -1.23 4.06
C LEU A 40 -66.63 -0.87 2.58
N MET A 41 -67.72 -0.41 1.94
CA MET A 41 -67.74 -0.05 0.53
C MET A 41 -67.18 1.35 0.23
N ASP A 42 -67.06 2.21 1.23
CA ASP A 42 -66.46 3.55 1.08
C ASP A 42 -64.93 3.54 1.25
N PHE A 43 -64.36 2.37 1.60
CA PHE A 43 -62.93 2.22 1.79
C PHE A 43 -62.15 2.44 0.47
N ASN A 44 -61.17 3.35 0.51
CA ASN A 44 -60.38 3.72 -0.67
C ASN A 44 -59.32 2.65 -1.01
N VAL A 45 -59.72 1.68 -1.82
CA VAL A 45 -58.83 0.61 -2.34
C VAL A 45 -57.70 1.13 -3.23
N GLN A 46 -57.83 2.35 -3.79
CA GLN A 46 -56.80 2.91 -4.68
C GLN A 46 -55.50 3.25 -3.94
N SER A 47 -55.61 3.64 -2.67
CA SER A 47 -54.44 3.89 -1.80
C SER A 47 -53.54 2.66 -1.63
N CYS A 48 -54.10 1.44 -1.74
CA CYS A 48 -53.34 0.20 -1.66
C CYS A 48 -52.44 -0.04 -2.89
N TRP A 49 -52.89 0.39 -4.08
CA TRP A 49 -52.13 0.24 -5.32
C TRP A 49 -51.05 1.28 -5.47
N GLU A 50 -51.30 2.51 -5.00
CA GLU A 50 -50.28 3.57 -4.97
C GLU A 50 -49.12 3.21 -4.03
N PHE A 51 -49.40 2.66 -2.84
CA PHE A 51 -48.36 2.21 -1.92
C PHE A 51 -47.51 1.06 -2.49
N THR A 52 -48.15 0.07 -3.11
CA THR A 52 -47.47 -1.06 -3.73
C THR A 52 -46.63 -0.62 -4.94
N GLY A 53 -47.18 0.24 -5.79
CA GLY A 53 -46.48 0.82 -6.93
C GLY A 53 -45.26 1.65 -6.51
N PHE A 54 -45.37 2.43 -5.44
CA PHE A 54 -44.27 3.20 -4.89
C PHE A 54 -43.12 2.30 -4.39
N ILE A 55 -43.42 1.22 -3.66
CA ILE A 55 -42.39 0.27 -3.20
C ILE A 55 -41.72 -0.43 -4.38
N CYS A 56 -42.48 -0.87 -5.39
CA CYS A 56 -41.93 -1.47 -6.60
C CYS A 56 -41.05 -0.48 -7.38
N PHE A 57 -41.43 0.79 -7.44
CA PHE A 57 -40.62 1.84 -8.08
C PHE A 57 -39.32 2.11 -7.32
N MET A 58 -39.38 2.24 -6.00
CA MET A 58 -38.19 2.47 -5.16
C MET A 58 -37.23 1.28 -5.20
N SER A 59 -37.75 0.05 -5.17
CA SER A 59 -36.92 -1.16 -5.26
C SER A 59 -36.28 -1.33 -6.64
N SER A 60 -37.02 -1.13 -7.73
CA SER A 60 -36.48 -1.23 -9.09
C SER A 60 -35.46 -0.13 -9.40
N SER A 61 -35.73 1.12 -9.00
CA SER A 61 -34.76 2.21 -9.15
C SER A 61 -33.49 1.96 -8.34
N ALA A 62 -33.59 1.45 -7.12
CA ALA A 62 -32.43 1.06 -6.32
C ALA A 62 -31.61 -0.06 -6.99
N LEU A 63 -32.26 -1.09 -7.53
CA LEU A 63 -31.59 -2.16 -8.27
C LEU A 63 -30.85 -1.62 -9.50
N VAL A 64 -31.49 -0.74 -10.29
CA VAL A 64 -30.86 -0.11 -11.45
C VAL A 64 -29.63 0.70 -11.02
N LEU A 65 -29.75 1.53 -9.97
CA LEU A 65 -28.61 2.29 -9.45
C LEU A 65 -27.46 1.40 -8.98
N LEU A 66 -27.76 0.31 -8.26
CA LEU A 66 -26.74 -0.64 -7.81
C LEU A 66 -26.02 -1.31 -8.97
N THR A 67 -26.73 -1.73 -10.01
CA THR A 67 -26.12 -2.36 -11.19
C THR A 67 -25.23 -1.39 -11.96
N LEU A 68 -25.68 -0.14 -12.15
CA LEU A 68 -24.89 0.91 -12.82
C LEU A 68 -23.64 1.27 -12.02
N LEU A 69 -23.77 1.45 -10.71
CA LEU A 69 -22.63 1.71 -9.81
C LEU A 69 -21.65 0.55 -9.81
N SER A 70 -22.13 -0.69 -9.72
CA SER A 70 -21.29 -1.87 -9.79
C SER A 70 -20.52 -1.93 -11.11
N SER A 71 -21.20 -1.76 -12.24
CA SER A 71 -20.57 -1.73 -13.57
C SER A 71 -19.51 -0.61 -13.67
N PHE A 72 -19.82 0.59 -13.19
CA PHE A 72 -18.87 1.71 -13.17
C PHE A 72 -17.64 1.39 -12.30
N ILE A 73 -17.84 0.86 -11.09
CA ILE A 73 -16.76 0.46 -10.19
C ILE A 73 -15.89 -0.64 -10.82
N PHE A 74 -16.50 -1.66 -11.42
CA PHE A 74 -15.76 -2.75 -12.06
C PHE A 74 -14.99 -2.30 -13.31
N HIS A 75 -15.55 -1.41 -14.12
CA HIS A 75 -14.89 -0.95 -15.34
C HIS A 75 -13.84 0.12 -15.06
N PHE A 76 -14.15 1.09 -14.21
CA PHE A 76 -13.31 2.26 -13.98
C PHE A 76 -12.37 2.09 -12.77
N LEU A 77 -12.88 1.55 -11.66
CA LEU A 77 -12.16 1.49 -10.39
C LEU A 77 -11.49 0.14 -10.10
N ARG A 78 -11.71 -0.92 -10.90
CA ARG A 78 -11.12 -2.24 -10.61
C ARG A 78 -9.60 -2.19 -10.44
N TRP A 79 -8.89 -1.56 -11.38
CA TRP A 79 -7.43 -1.46 -11.28
C TRP A 79 -6.99 -0.54 -10.14
N GLN A 80 -7.74 0.52 -9.87
CA GLN A 80 -7.49 1.43 -8.74
C GLN A 80 -7.70 0.75 -7.39
N LEU A 81 -8.74 -0.09 -7.26
CA LEU A 81 -9.04 -0.86 -6.05
C LEU A 81 -8.02 -1.98 -5.83
N VAL A 82 -7.62 -2.70 -6.88
CA VAL A 82 -6.56 -3.72 -6.80
C VAL A 82 -5.24 -3.08 -6.37
N TYR A 83 -4.86 -1.98 -7.02
CA TYR A 83 -3.65 -1.25 -6.66
C TYR A 83 -3.72 -0.68 -5.23
N GLY A 84 -4.85 -0.09 -4.85
CA GLY A 84 -5.10 0.41 -3.49
C GLY A 84 -5.07 -0.70 -2.43
N PHE A 85 -5.58 -1.88 -2.76
CA PHE A 85 -5.51 -3.06 -1.88
C PHE A 85 -4.05 -3.51 -1.66
N TYR A 86 -3.25 -3.60 -2.72
CA TYR A 86 -1.82 -3.93 -2.59
C TYR A 86 -1.06 -2.85 -1.81
N LEU A 87 -1.36 -1.57 -2.03
CA LEU A 87 -0.78 -0.49 -1.24
C LEU A 87 -1.19 -0.57 0.23
N LEU A 88 -2.46 -0.88 0.52
CA LEU A 88 -2.94 -1.06 1.87
C LEU A 88 -2.25 -2.24 2.54
N GLN A 89 -2.10 -3.38 1.85
CA GLN A 89 -1.36 -4.53 2.38
C GLN A 89 0.10 -4.19 2.66
N ALA A 90 0.77 -3.48 1.74
CA ALA A 90 2.15 -3.02 1.94
C ALA A 90 2.25 -2.05 3.14
N PHE A 91 1.30 -1.13 3.28
CA PHE A 91 1.22 -0.19 4.40
C PHE A 91 0.97 -0.91 5.73
N LEU A 92 0.07 -1.89 5.77
CA LEU A 92 -0.20 -2.70 6.95
C LEU A 92 1.01 -3.55 7.32
N TYR A 93 1.73 -4.11 6.34
CA TYR A 93 2.97 -4.84 6.56
C TYR A 93 4.06 -3.96 7.18
N ASP A 94 4.33 -2.79 6.59
CA ASP A 94 5.31 -1.82 7.12
C ASP A 94 4.91 -1.34 8.52
N THR A 95 3.63 -0.99 8.73
CA THR A 95 3.12 -0.55 10.03
C THR A 95 3.28 -1.62 11.10
N LYS A 96 2.94 -2.88 10.79
CA LYS A 96 3.10 -4.02 11.70
C LYS A 96 4.58 -4.24 12.06
N LYS A 97 5.46 -4.19 11.06
CA LYS A 97 6.91 -4.38 11.23
C LYS A 97 7.52 -3.27 12.09
N ARG A 98 7.17 -2.00 11.83
CA ARG A 98 7.60 -0.85 12.66
C ARG A 98 7.09 -0.95 14.10
N ARG A 99 5.81 -1.33 14.27
CA ARG A 99 5.19 -1.47 15.59
C ARG A 99 5.76 -2.64 16.39
N GLN A 100 6.26 -3.68 15.72
CA GLN A 100 6.94 -4.79 16.38
C GLN A 100 8.28 -4.39 17.02
N GLY A 101 8.80 -3.18 16.75
CA GLY A 101 9.94 -2.61 17.49
C GLY A 101 11.09 -3.61 17.63
N CYS A 102 11.40 -4.36 16.57
CA CYS A 102 12.48 -5.32 16.63
C CYS A 102 13.78 -4.53 16.86
N PRO A 103 14.54 -4.79 17.94
CA PRO A 103 15.86 -4.20 18.09
C PRO A 103 16.64 -4.54 16.82
N HIS A 104 17.25 -3.52 16.20
CA HIS A 104 18.10 -3.75 15.04
C HIS A 104 19.17 -4.79 15.42
N ILE A 105 19.06 -5.97 14.82
CA ILE A 105 19.97 -7.11 15.07
C ILE A 105 21.34 -6.81 14.46
N TYR A 106 21.34 -6.02 13.39
CA TYR A 106 22.50 -5.66 12.60
C TYR A 106 22.68 -4.14 12.56
N ASP A 107 23.94 -3.72 12.48
CA ASP A 107 24.31 -2.32 12.32
C ASP A 107 24.05 -1.88 10.87
N ALA A 108 24.39 -2.73 9.90
CA ALA A 108 24.10 -2.46 8.50
C ALA A 108 23.80 -3.72 7.67
N PHE A 109 22.88 -3.58 6.72
CA PHE A 109 22.68 -4.53 5.63
C PHE A 109 23.58 -4.17 4.45
N VAL A 110 24.33 -5.14 3.91
CA VAL A 110 25.21 -4.93 2.75
C VAL A 110 24.56 -5.49 1.50
N SER A 111 24.23 -4.59 0.57
CA SER A 111 23.72 -4.96 -0.76
C SER A 111 24.86 -4.85 -1.78
N TYR A 112 25.23 -5.98 -2.39
CA TYR A 112 26.31 -6.06 -3.38
C TYR A 112 25.95 -7.03 -4.51
N ASN A 113 26.78 -7.07 -5.56
CA ASN A 113 26.63 -8.02 -6.64
C ASN A 113 27.43 -9.29 -6.36
N VAL A 114 26.95 -10.47 -6.80
CA VAL A 114 27.72 -11.72 -6.70
C VAL A 114 29.13 -11.59 -7.31
N HIS A 115 29.29 -10.79 -8.37
CA HIS A 115 30.61 -10.56 -8.97
C HIS A 115 31.55 -9.66 -8.15
N ASP A 116 31.02 -8.91 -7.20
CA ASP A 116 31.79 -8.04 -6.30
C ASP A 116 32.03 -8.72 -4.93
N GLU A 117 31.62 -9.99 -4.80
CA GLU A 117 31.72 -10.78 -3.57
C GLU A 117 33.16 -10.89 -3.05
N GLU A 118 34.12 -11.14 -3.94
CA GLU A 118 35.53 -11.26 -3.58
C GLU A 118 36.05 -10.00 -2.87
N TRP A 119 35.66 -8.81 -3.34
CA TRP A 119 36.02 -7.55 -2.70
C TRP A 119 35.29 -7.34 -1.37
N VAL A 120 34.01 -7.73 -1.29
CA VAL A 120 33.22 -7.62 -0.05
C VAL A 120 33.80 -8.48 1.07
N TYR A 121 34.19 -9.72 0.76
CA TYR A 121 34.79 -10.64 1.72
C TYR A 121 36.28 -10.34 2.00
N GLY A 122 37.02 -9.85 1.00
CA GLY A 122 38.44 -9.57 1.14
C GLY A 122 38.77 -8.23 1.81
N GLU A 123 37.97 -7.19 1.57
CA GLU A 123 38.29 -5.81 1.97
C GLU A 123 37.26 -5.26 2.96
N LEU A 124 35.97 -5.37 2.65
CA LEU A 124 34.91 -4.73 3.43
C LEU A 124 34.61 -5.42 4.76
N LEU A 125 34.51 -6.75 4.74
CA LEU A 125 34.19 -7.54 5.92
C LEU A 125 35.29 -7.49 6.99
N PRO A 126 36.58 -7.68 6.67
CA PRO A 126 37.65 -7.58 7.67
C PRO A 126 37.70 -6.21 8.34
N GLU A 127 37.58 -5.14 7.57
CA GLU A 127 37.63 -3.78 8.12
C GLU A 127 36.41 -3.44 8.97
N LEU A 128 35.20 -3.82 8.54
CA LEU A 128 33.98 -3.44 9.26
C LEU A 128 33.62 -4.40 10.40
N GLU A 129 33.75 -5.72 10.24
CA GLU A 129 33.40 -6.69 11.29
C GLU A 129 34.57 -6.96 12.25
N GLU A 130 35.80 -7.13 11.75
CA GLU A 130 36.93 -7.54 12.59
C GLU A 130 37.64 -6.34 13.24
N VAL A 131 37.92 -5.28 12.47
CA VAL A 131 38.63 -4.09 12.98
C VAL A 131 37.67 -3.15 13.73
N GLN A 132 36.51 -2.86 13.14
CA GLN A 132 35.56 -1.88 13.69
C GLN A 132 34.45 -2.49 14.56
N GLY A 133 34.25 -3.81 14.50
CA GLY A 133 33.29 -4.52 15.37
C GLY A 133 31.82 -4.33 14.98
N TRP A 134 31.50 -3.93 13.75
CA TRP A 134 30.13 -3.82 13.27
C TRP A 134 29.52 -5.20 12.98
N ARG A 135 28.21 -5.33 13.18
CA ARG A 135 27.44 -6.53 12.83
C ARG A 135 26.75 -6.32 11.49
N LEU A 136 27.21 -7.01 10.45
CA LEU A 136 26.65 -6.85 9.11
C LEU A 136 25.67 -7.98 8.76
N CYS A 137 24.67 -7.65 7.95
CA CYS A 137 23.77 -8.64 7.33
C CYS A 137 24.12 -8.78 5.86
N LEU A 138 24.42 -10.00 5.40
CA LEU A 138 24.77 -10.31 4.02
C LEU A 138 23.80 -11.31 3.41
N HIS A 139 23.46 -11.12 2.14
CA HIS A 139 22.46 -11.96 1.47
C HIS A 139 22.90 -13.42 1.25
N HIS A 140 24.20 -13.71 1.13
CA HIS A 140 24.68 -15.09 1.00
C HIS A 140 24.83 -15.82 2.35
N ARG A 141 24.93 -15.07 3.46
CA ARG A 141 25.18 -15.62 4.80
C ARG A 141 23.93 -15.71 5.66
N ASP A 142 23.14 -14.64 5.69
CA ASP A 142 22.10 -14.41 6.68
C ASP A 142 20.67 -14.62 6.15
N PHE A 143 20.50 -14.82 4.83
CA PHE A 143 19.17 -15.01 4.25
C PHE A 143 18.61 -16.39 4.56
N GLN A 144 17.33 -16.43 4.91
CA GLN A 144 16.66 -17.67 5.25
C GLN A 144 16.34 -18.47 3.96
N PRO A 145 16.82 -19.72 3.83
CA PRO A 145 16.47 -20.58 2.70
C PRO A 145 14.97 -20.87 2.67
N GLY A 146 14.41 -20.97 1.46
CA GLY A 146 12.98 -21.27 1.25
C GLY A 146 12.04 -20.05 1.37
N LYS A 147 12.56 -18.87 1.72
CA LYS A 147 11.80 -17.61 1.73
C LYS A 147 11.99 -16.81 0.43
N PRO A 148 10.97 -16.12 -0.10
CA PRO A 148 11.12 -15.28 -1.28
C PRO A 148 12.22 -14.22 -1.09
N ILE A 149 13.04 -14.00 -2.13
CA ILE A 149 14.20 -13.09 -2.08
C ILE A 149 13.81 -11.67 -1.65
N ILE A 150 12.65 -11.19 -2.11
CA ILE A 150 12.11 -9.88 -1.74
C ILE A 150 11.84 -9.76 -0.25
N GLU A 151 11.26 -10.79 0.35
CA GLU A 151 10.97 -10.74 1.77
C GLU A 151 12.26 -10.83 2.61
N ASN A 152 13.24 -11.62 2.17
CA ASN A 152 14.56 -11.67 2.81
C ASN A 152 15.26 -10.30 2.76
N ILE A 153 15.27 -9.64 1.60
CA ILE A 153 15.82 -8.28 1.45
C ILE A 153 15.07 -7.31 2.35
N THR A 154 13.73 -7.32 2.30
CA THR A 154 12.89 -6.43 3.10
C THR A 154 13.18 -6.62 4.59
N ASP A 155 13.26 -7.87 5.05
CA ASP A 155 13.57 -8.19 6.44
C ASP A 155 14.96 -7.72 6.86
N ALA A 156 15.98 -7.93 6.03
CA ALA A 156 17.34 -7.46 6.28
C ALA A 156 17.40 -5.92 6.42
N ILE A 157 16.62 -5.19 5.62
CA ILE A 157 16.52 -3.72 5.69
C ILE A 157 15.79 -3.25 6.96
N TYR A 158 14.82 -4.00 7.45
CA TYR A 158 14.14 -3.67 8.72
C TYR A 158 14.92 -4.11 9.95
N SER A 159 15.69 -5.19 9.87
CA SER A 159 16.53 -5.68 10.97
C SER A 159 17.86 -4.93 11.10
N SER A 160 18.21 -4.07 10.14
CA SER A 160 19.46 -3.30 10.13
C SER A 160 19.22 -1.80 10.38
N ARG A 161 20.16 -1.12 11.03
CA ARG A 161 20.05 0.35 11.24
C ARG A 161 20.32 1.14 9.97
N LYS A 162 21.30 0.71 9.18
CA LYS A 162 21.75 1.31 7.92
C LYS A 162 21.69 0.28 6.79
N THR A 163 21.72 0.75 5.55
CA THR A 163 21.94 -0.09 4.37
C THR A 163 23.10 0.47 3.57
N LEU A 164 24.12 -0.35 3.38
CA LEU A 164 25.32 -0.06 2.61
C LEU A 164 25.21 -0.73 1.24
N CYS A 165 25.10 0.06 0.17
CA CYS A 165 25.06 -0.45 -1.19
C CYS A 165 26.44 -0.34 -1.84
N VAL A 166 27.01 -1.47 -2.22
CA VAL A 166 28.24 -1.58 -3.00
C VAL A 166 27.89 -1.55 -4.48
N ILE A 167 28.17 -0.42 -5.12
CA ILE A 167 27.77 -0.07 -6.48
C ILE A 167 28.93 -0.31 -7.45
N SER A 168 28.68 -1.17 -8.42
CA SER A 168 29.49 -1.38 -9.63
C SER A 168 28.59 -1.32 -10.88
N ARG A 169 29.17 -1.30 -12.08
CA ARG A 169 28.44 -1.45 -13.35
C ARG A 169 27.70 -2.79 -13.38
N ARG A 170 28.29 -3.85 -12.82
CA ARG A 170 27.67 -5.18 -12.73
C ARG A 170 26.49 -5.16 -11.76
N TYR A 171 26.60 -4.46 -10.64
CA TYR A 171 25.49 -4.21 -9.71
C TYR A 171 24.28 -3.58 -10.42
N LEU A 172 24.53 -2.63 -11.33
CA LEU A 172 23.48 -1.97 -12.12
C LEU A 172 22.94 -2.82 -13.29
N GLN A 173 23.63 -3.89 -13.68
CA GLN A 173 23.33 -4.69 -14.88
C GLN A 173 22.78 -6.10 -14.60
N SER A 174 23.11 -6.74 -13.47
CA SER A 174 22.79 -8.16 -13.22
C SER A 174 21.34 -8.42 -12.82
N GLU A 175 20.82 -9.62 -13.10
CA GLU A 175 19.45 -10.14 -12.82
C GLU A 175 18.99 -10.22 -11.34
N TRP A 176 19.77 -9.74 -10.36
CA TRP A 176 19.16 -9.20 -9.13
C TRP A 176 18.25 -7.99 -9.43
N CYS A 177 18.43 -7.42 -10.62
CA CYS A 177 17.54 -6.64 -11.48
C CYS A 177 16.46 -7.53 -12.14
N SER A 178 15.52 -8.08 -11.37
CA SER A 178 14.17 -7.66 -11.76
C SER A 178 14.18 -6.18 -11.42
N ARG A 179 14.22 -5.33 -12.45
CA ARG A 179 14.27 -3.88 -12.27
C ARG A 179 13.19 -3.40 -11.29
N GLU A 180 12.10 -4.17 -11.17
CA GLU A 180 10.99 -3.99 -10.23
C GLU A 180 11.34 -4.44 -8.80
N ILE A 181 12.04 -5.57 -8.61
CA ILE A 181 12.56 -6.03 -7.31
C ILE A 181 13.59 -5.05 -6.74
N GLN A 182 14.52 -4.61 -7.59
CA GLN A 182 15.46 -3.55 -7.23
C GLN A 182 14.71 -2.24 -6.97
N MET A 183 13.74 -1.86 -7.82
CA MET A 183 12.96 -0.64 -7.60
C MET A 183 12.12 -0.69 -6.31
N ALA A 184 11.57 -1.84 -5.94
CA ALA A 184 10.84 -2.02 -4.69
C ALA A 184 11.78 -1.90 -3.48
N SER A 185 12.95 -2.52 -3.55
CA SER A 185 13.99 -2.36 -2.53
C SER A 185 14.49 -0.92 -2.45
N PHE A 186 14.69 -0.26 -3.59
CA PHE A 186 15.02 1.16 -3.68
C PHE A 186 13.92 2.07 -3.17
N ARG A 187 12.64 1.73 -3.32
CA ARG A 187 11.53 2.47 -2.71
C ARG A 187 11.53 2.34 -1.19
N LEU A 188 11.84 1.16 -0.65
CA LEU A 188 12.05 0.98 0.79
C LEU A 188 13.24 1.82 1.29
N PHE A 189 14.32 1.93 0.50
CA PHE A 189 15.41 2.87 0.76
C PHE A 189 15.00 4.35 0.56
N ASP A 190 14.07 4.61 -0.35
CA ASP A 190 13.52 5.93 -0.64
C ASP A 190 12.76 6.47 0.59
N GLU A 191 11.92 5.62 1.18
CA GLU A 191 11.14 5.94 2.37
C GLU A 191 12.03 6.15 3.61
N LYS A 192 13.18 5.46 3.70
CA LYS A 192 14.18 5.60 4.77
C LYS A 192 15.35 6.52 4.37
N LYS A 193 15.08 7.82 4.22
CA LYS A 193 16.03 8.85 3.71
C LYS A 193 17.42 8.83 4.35
N ASP A 194 17.54 8.56 5.65
CA ASP A 194 18.81 8.71 6.39
C ASP A 194 19.54 7.37 6.65
N VAL A 195 19.06 6.29 6.03
CA VAL A 195 19.54 4.92 6.27
C VAL A 195 20.49 4.43 5.18
N LEU A 196 20.53 5.09 4.01
CA LEU A 196 21.24 4.59 2.82
C LEU A 196 22.65 5.19 2.67
N ILE A 197 23.67 4.32 2.59
CA ILE A 197 25.06 4.67 2.32
C ILE A 197 25.46 4.06 0.97
N LEU A 198 25.98 4.88 0.06
CA LEU A 198 26.39 4.44 -1.27
C LEU A 198 27.93 4.35 -1.36
N LEU A 199 28.44 3.18 -1.71
CA LEU A 199 29.86 2.89 -1.88
C LEU A 199 30.11 2.50 -3.34
N PHE A 200 30.88 3.28 -4.08
CA PHE A 200 31.22 3.03 -5.48
C PHE A 200 32.57 2.33 -5.59
N LEU A 201 32.58 1.13 -6.18
CA LEU A 201 33.81 0.38 -6.47
C LEU A 201 34.55 0.91 -7.70
N GLU A 202 33.84 1.61 -8.58
CA GLU A 202 34.36 2.13 -9.83
C GLU A 202 33.67 3.44 -10.22
N GLU A 203 34.32 4.20 -11.09
CA GLU A 203 33.73 5.43 -11.62
C GLU A 203 32.63 5.10 -12.64
N ILE A 204 31.39 5.43 -12.28
CA ILE A 204 30.21 5.18 -13.12
C ILE A 204 29.70 6.50 -13.69
N SER A 205 29.60 6.58 -15.01
CA SER A 205 28.99 7.72 -15.70
C SER A 205 27.52 7.88 -15.27
N SER A 206 27.13 9.13 -15.00
CA SER A 206 25.75 9.50 -14.66
C SER A 206 24.68 9.08 -15.67
N ARG A 207 25.08 8.70 -16.91
CA ARG A 207 24.19 8.17 -17.95
C ARG A 207 23.67 6.77 -17.62
N HIS A 208 24.48 5.92 -16.99
CA HIS A 208 24.07 4.57 -16.58
C HIS A 208 23.16 4.57 -15.34
N LEU A 209 23.11 5.69 -14.61
CA LEU A 209 22.24 5.90 -13.45
C LEU A 209 20.87 6.50 -13.83
N SER A 210 20.62 6.75 -15.12
CA SER A 210 19.40 7.40 -15.63
C SER A 210 18.06 6.72 -15.25
N PRO A 211 17.97 5.38 -15.07
CA PRO A 211 16.74 4.74 -14.60
C PRO A 211 16.41 4.99 -13.12
N PHE A 212 17.38 5.48 -12.33
CA PHE A 212 17.32 5.50 -10.88
C PHE A 212 17.38 6.94 -10.35
N TYR A 213 16.23 7.63 -10.34
CA TYR A 213 16.13 9.06 -10.00
C TYR A 213 16.82 9.42 -8.68
N ARG A 214 16.69 8.59 -7.63
CA ARG A 214 17.35 8.82 -6.34
C ARG A 214 18.84 8.54 -6.34
N MET A 215 19.32 7.47 -6.97
CA MET A 215 20.77 7.25 -7.12
C MET A 215 21.39 8.42 -7.89
N ARG A 216 20.71 8.91 -8.94
CA ARG A 216 21.12 10.12 -9.64
C ARG A 216 21.12 11.35 -8.73
N LYS A 217 20.14 11.51 -7.83
CA LYS A 217 20.09 12.61 -6.85
C LYS A 217 21.23 12.52 -5.84
N LEU A 218 21.49 11.33 -5.27
CA LEU A 218 22.55 11.08 -4.28
C LEU A 218 23.96 11.21 -4.88
N VAL A 219 24.14 10.72 -6.12
CA VAL A 219 25.37 10.93 -6.87
C VAL A 219 25.56 12.41 -7.24
N LYS A 220 24.48 13.12 -7.57
CA LYS A 220 24.53 14.58 -7.79
C LYS A 220 24.82 15.37 -6.52
N SER A 221 24.32 14.94 -5.36
CA SER A 221 24.64 15.56 -4.06
C SER A 221 26.02 15.16 -3.53
N ARG A 222 26.77 14.30 -4.23
CA ARG A 222 28.11 13.82 -3.85
C ARG A 222 28.18 13.16 -2.47
N THR A 223 27.07 12.59 -2.00
CA THR A 223 27.00 11.90 -0.69
C THR A 223 27.40 10.43 -0.79
N TYR A 224 28.28 10.08 -1.74
CA TYR A 224 28.75 8.72 -1.97
C TYR A 224 30.23 8.58 -1.63
N LEU A 225 30.62 7.38 -1.22
CA LEU A 225 32.00 7.01 -0.91
C LEU A 225 32.59 6.31 -2.14
N SER A 226 33.75 6.75 -2.62
CA SER A 226 34.40 6.17 -3.80
C SER A 226 35.65 5.41 -3.39
N TRP A 227 35.71 4.12 -3.73
CA TRP A 227 36.88 3.27 -3.46
C TRP A 227 38.05 3.60 -4.39
N THR A 228 37.79 3.87 -5.68
CA THR A 228 38.86 4.16 -6.66
C THR A 228 39.66 5.41 -6.32
N GLN A 229 39.01 6.42 -5.77
CA GLN A 229 39.65 7.67 -5.36
C GLN A 229 40.38 7.54 -4.02
N ALA A 230 40.08 6.48 -3.25
CA ALA A 230 40.61 6.28 -1.92
C ALA A 230 41.68 5.20 -1.82
N ARG A 231 42.04 4.51 -2.91
CA ARG A 231 43.19 3.57 -2.95
C ARG A 231 44.51 4.19 -2.48
N SER A 232 44.65 5.51 -2.56
CA SER A 232 45.84 6.22 -2.06
C SER A 232 45.83 6.44 -0.54
N HIS A 233 44.65 6.38 0.10
CA HIS A 233 44.43 6.67 1.52
C HIS A 233 43.27 5.82 2.08
N GLU A 234 43.48 4.51 2.16
CA GLU A 234 42.46 3.53 2.56
C GLU A 234 41.91 3.80 3.97
N GLY A 235 42.76 4.19 4.94
CA GLY A 235 42.29 4.52 6.29
C GLY A 235 41.28 5.69 6.33
N LEU A 236 41.45 6.70 5.46
CA LEU A 236 40.51 7.83 5.38
C LEU A 236 39.16 7.39 4.79
N PHE A 237 39.16 6.39 3.91
CA PHE A 237 37.93 5.82 3.38
C PHE A 237 37.14 5.09 4.46
N TRP A 238 37.79 4.19 5.20
CA TRP A 238 37.13 3.40 6.24
C TRP A 238 36.65 4.26 7.41
N GLU A 239 37.35 5.35 7.75
CA GLU A 239 36.84 6.35 8.70
C GLU A 239 35.58 7.07 8.19
N LYS A 240 35.50 7.39 6.88
CA LYS A 240 34.29 7.97 6.30
C LYS A 240 33.12 6.97 6.30
N VAL A 241 33.40 5.69 6.02
CA VAL A 241 32.40 4.61 6.12
C VAL A 241 31.90 4.49 7.56
N ARG A 242 32.81 4.46 8.54
CA ARG A 242 32.48 4.42 9.97
C ARG A 242 31.58 5.58 10.35
N ARG A 243 31.97 6.81 10.02
CA ARG A 243 31.16 8.01 10.32
C ARG A 243 29.77 7.95 9.68
N ALA A 244 29.67 7.45 8.44
CA ALA A 244 28.37 7.29 7.78
C ALA A 244 27.48 6.24 8.46
N LEU A 245 28.07 5.19 9.05
CA LEU A 245 27.39 4.18 9.84
C LEU A 245 26.97 4.70 11.23
N GLU A 246 27.78 5.58 11.83
CA GLU A 246 27.54 6.21 13.15
C GLU A 246 26.52 7.35 13.12
N CYS A 247 26.49 8.17 12.06
CA CYS A 247 25.55 9.28 11.93
C CYS A 247 24.10 8.77 12.08
N GLY A 248 23.39 9.24 13.11
CA GLY A 248 22.00 8.86 13.38
C GLY A 248 21.02 9.30 12.29
N ASN A 249 19.75 8.89 12.41
CA ASN A 249 18.65 9.31 11.53
C ASN A 249 18.19 10.75 11.83
N GLU A 250 19.12 11.67 12.04
CA GLU A 250 18.75 13.08 12.15
C GLU A 250 18.71 13.68 10.73
N PRO A 251 17.58 14.28 10.33
CA PRO A 251 17.54 15.01 9.09
C PRO A 251 18.55 16.15 9.21
N GLU A 252 19.55 16.17 8.31
CA GLU A 252 20.41 17.34 8.11
C GLU A 252 19.51 18.53 7.78
N ASP A 253 19.15 19.30 8.79
CA ASP A 253 18.72 20.67 8.59
C ASP A 253 19.95 21.45 8.12
N ASN A 254 19.75 22.27 7.10
CA ASN A 254 20.80 22.90 6.31
C ASN A 254 21.78 23.68 7.20
N HIS A 255 22.95 23.09 7.49
CA HIS A 255 24.13 23.88 7.82
C HIS A 255 25.10 23.84 6.64
N ASN A 256 24.94 24.82 5.75
CA ASN A 256 26.00 25.26 4.84
C ASN A 256 27.21 25.68 5.69
N PRO A 257 28.39 25.05 5.54
CA PRO A 257 29.62 25.58 6.09
C PRO A 257 30.44 26.12 4.92
N LEU A 258 30.17 27.34 4.45
CA LEU A 258 31.07 28.08 3.56
C LEU A 258 30.66 29.56 3.51
N THR A 259 31.04 30.31 4.54
CA THR A 259 31.58 31.67 4.33
C THR A 259 32.89 31.74 5.08
N ALA A 260 33.95 31.59 4.29
CA ALA A 260 35.31 31.89 4.68
C ALA A 260 35.44 33.38 5.00
N ASN A 261 36.21 33.67 6.04
CA ASN A 261 37.11 34.80 6.23
C ASN A 261 36.98 35.98 5.24
N THR A 262 36.58 37.13 5.78
CA THR A 262 37.28 38.42 5.63
C THR A 262 37.16 39.18 6.93
#